data_AF-A0A7V9VKU6-F1
#
_entry.id   AF-A0A7V9VKU6-F1
#
_cell.length_a   1.000
_cell.length_b   1.000
_cell.length_c   1.000
_cell.angle_alpha   90.00
_cell.angle_beta   90.00
_cell.angle_gamma   90.00
#
_symmetry.space_group_name_H-M   'P 1'
#
loop_
_entity.id
_entity.type
_entity.pdbx_description
1 polymer ?
#
loop_
_entity_poly.entity_id
_entity_poly.type
_entity_poly.pdbx_seq_one_letter_code
_entity_poly.pdbx_strand_id
1 'polypeptide(L)'
;LERLERAGIVRHFHLGHSPSLYVRAGGGVQEYLVCESCQLVRAVGPDELDAVRDQLRERFGWEARFTHDPVVGLCRDCQEAD
;
A
#
# COMPACT_ATOMS: atom_id res chain seq x y z
N LEU A 1 -12.68 -14.43 4.19
CA LEU A 1 -11.46 -14.05 4.95
C LEU A 1 -11.73 -13.06 6.09
N GLU A 2 -12.97 -12.56 6.21
CA GLU A 2 -13.41 -11.56 7.21
C GLU A 2 -13.03 -11.87 8.67
N ARG A 3 -13.05 -13.15 9.11
CA ARG A 3 -12.66 -13.50 10.49
C ARG A 3 -11.17 -13.28 10.74
N LEU A 4 -10.33 -13.56 9.75
CA LEU A 4 -8.88 -13.35 9.83
C LEU A 4 -8.54 -11.86 9.77
N GLU A 5 -9.31 -11.11 8.99
CA GLU A 5 -9.18 -9.65 8.90
C GLU A 5 -9.52 -8.97 10.23
N ARG A 6 -10.66 -9.35 10.83
CA ARG A 6 -11.04 -8.85 12.17
C ARG A 6 -10.05 -9.26 13.25
N ALA A 7 -9.31 -10.35 13.06
CA ALA A 7 -8.24 -10.78 13.95
C ALA A 7 -6.90 -10.06 13.67
N GLY A 8 -6.83 -9.18 12.67
CA GLY A 8 -5.61 -8.47 12.28
C GLY A 8 -4.57 -9.35 11.59
N ILE A 9 -4.95 -10.56 11.15
CA ILE A 9 -4.04 -11.53 10.51
C ILE A 9 -3.85 -11.22 9.03
N VAL A 10 -4.88 -10.65 8.40
CA VAL A 10 -4.85 -10.21 7.01
C VAL A 10 -5.35 -8.78 6.90
N ARG A 11 -4.87 -8.06 5.88
CA ARG A 11 -5.43 -6.79 5.41
C ARG A 11 -6.01 -7.00 4.03
N HIS A 12 -7.11 -6.31 3.73
CA HIS A 12 -7.65 -6.27 2.37
C HIS A 12 -7.43 -4.90 1.74
N PHE A 13 -7.24 -4.86 0.42
CA PHE A 13 -7.18 -3.64 -0.37
C PHE A 13 -8.08 -3.75 -1.59
N HIS A 14 -8.63 -2.62 -2.00
CA HIS A 14 -9.30 -2.47 -3.29
C HIS A 14 -8.34 -1.76 -4.25
N LEU A 15 -8.06 -2.39 -5.39
CA LEU A 15 -7.37 -1.75 -6.51
C LEU A 15 -8.41 -1.22 -7.49
N GLY A 16 -8.86 0.02 -7.31
CA GLY A 16 -9.94 0.59 -8.10
C GLY A 16 -11.22 -0.27 -8.02
N HIS A 17 -11.69 -0.78 -9.16
CA HIS A 17 -12.85 -1.69 -9.25
C HIS A 17 -12.48 -3.18 -9.27
N SER A 18 -11.21 -3.53 -9.10
CA SER A 18 -10.77 -4.92 -9.10
C SER A 18 -11.21 -5.67 -7.83
N PRO A 19 -11.23 -7.02 -7.87
CA PRO A 19 -11.48 -7.85 -6.70
C PRO A 19 -10.53 -7.50 -5.54
N SER A 20 -11.01 -7.64 -4.31
CA SER A 20 -10.20 -7.40 -3.11
C SER A 20 -8.96 -8.29 -3.08
N LEU A 21 -7.80 -7.67 -2.88
CA LEU A 21 -6.57 -8.38 -2.56
C LEU A 21 -6.49 -8.57 -1.06
N TYR A 22 -6.10 -9.76 -0.61
CA TYR A 22 -5.83 -10.03 0.79
C TYR A 22 -4.35 -10.32 0.97
N VAL A 23 -3.72 -9.63 1.91
CA VAL A 23 -2.32 -9.88 2.28
C VAL A 23 -2.22 -10.22 3.74
N ARG A 24 -1.23 -11.04 4.10
CA ARG A 24 -0.90 -11.28 5.51
C ARG A 24 -0.40 -9.98 6.14
N ALA A 25 -0.97 -9.63 7.28
CA ALA A 25 -0.45 -8.52 8.08
C ALA A 25 0.94 -8.88 8.62
N GLY A 26 1.89 -7.96 8.48
CA GLY A 26 3.20 -8.06 9.12
C GLY A 26 3.14 -7.77 10.62
N GLY A 27 4.26 -7.97 11.32
CA GLY A 27 4.40 -7.46 12.68
C GLY A 27 4.55 -5.94 12.66
N GLY A 28 3.78 -5.23 13.48
CA GLY A 28 3.82 -3.76 13.56
C GLY A 28 3.00 -3.05 12.48
N VAL A 29 3.08 -1.71 12.47
CA VAL A 29 2.41 -0.88 11.44
C VAL A 29 3.17 -1.04 10.13
N GLN A 30 2.45 -1.34 9.06
CA GLN A 30 2.99 -1.50 7.71
C GLN A 30 2.19 -0.66 6.74
N GLU A 31 2.81 -0.24 5.67
CA GLU A 31 2.16 0.38 4.52
C GLU A 31 2.44 -0.50 3.30
N TYR A 32 1.70 -0.28 2.21
CA TYR A 32 1.82 -1.16 1.05
C TYR A 32 1.99 -0.38 -0.24
N LEU A 33 2.92 -0.86 -1.06
CA LEU A 33 3.04 -0.49 -2.47
C LEU A 33 2.43 -1.63 -3.29
N VAL A 34 1.58 -1.29 -4.25
CA VAL A 34 0.94 -2.30 -5.10
C VAL A 34 1.14 -1.96 -6.58
N CYS A 35 1.66 -2.94 -7.34
CA CYS A 35 1.75 -2.85 -8.78
C CYS A 35 0.38 -3.08 -9.41
N GLU A 36 -0.14 -2.13 -10.19
CA GLU A 36 -1.45 -2.28 -10.83
C GLU A 36 -1.43 -3.23 -12.04
N SER A 37 -0.26 -3.49 -12.62
CA SER A 37 -0.12 -4.40 -13.77
C SER A 37 -0.02 -5.87 -13.34
N CYS A 38 0.97 -6.21 -12.51
CA CYS A 38 1.23 -7.59 -12.09
C CYS A 38 0.71 -7.95 -10.70
N GLN A 39 0.08 -7.00 -9.99
CA GLN A 39 -0.46 -7.19 -8.64
C GLN A 39 0.58 -7.56 -7.57
N LEU A 40 1.87 -7.31 -7.83
CA LEU A 40 2.92 -7.42 -6.82
C LEU A 40 2.60 -6.48 -5.64
N VAL A 41 2.60 -7.04 -4.43
CA VAL A 41 2.44 -6.27 -3.19
C VAL A 41 3.76 -6.25 -2.41
N ARG A 42 4.22 -5.06 -2.05
CA ARG A 42 5.38 -4.86 -1.18
C ARG A 42 4.94 -4.21 0.12
N ALA A 43 5.22 -4.87 1.24
CA ALA A 43 5.13 -4.25 2.56
C ALA A 43 6.32 -3.32 2.78
N VAL A 44 6.06 -2.13 3.32
CA VAL A 44 7.09 -1.14 3.69
C VAL A 44 6.82 -0.61 5.09
N GLY A 45 7.90 -0.19 5.76
CA GLY A 45 7.81 0.58 7.00
C GLY A 45 7.21 1.96 6.74
N PRO A 46 6.45 2.56 7.68
CA PRO A 46 5.92 3.92 7.50
C PRO A 46 7.01 4.96 7.24
N ASP A 47 8.17 4.77 7.86
CA ASP A 47 9.37 5.61 7.74
C ASP A 47 9.93 5.65 6.31
N GLU A 48 9.77 4.57 5.54
CA GLU A 48 10.17 4.54 4.12
C GLU A 48 9.37 5.54 3.26
N LEU A 49 8.20 5.99 3.73
CA LEU A 49 7.33 6.94 3.03
C LEU A 49 7.29 8.32 3.69
N ASP A 50 8.10 8.60 4.71
CA ASP A 50 8.12 9.90 5.40
C ASP A 50 8.49 11.05 4.46
N ALA A 51 9.48 10.85 3.59
CA ALA A 51 9.86 11.87 2.60
C ALA A 51 8.69 12.26 1.67
N VAL A 52 7.80 11.30 1.33
CA VAL A 52 6.61 11.59 0.52
C VAL A 52 5.60 12.41 1.32
N ARG A 53 5.40 12.10 2.61
CA ARG A 53 4.54 12.91 3.50
C ARG A 53 5.05 14.32 3.63
N ASP A 54 6.36 14.49 3.82
CA ASP A 54 6.97 15.80 3.98
C ASP A 54 6.71 16.66 2.73
N GLN A 55 6.90 16.11 1.54
CA GLN A 55 6.59 16.79 0.28
C GLN A 55 5.10 17.17 0.16
N LEU A 56 4.19 16.28 0.56
CA LEU A 56 2.75 16.56 0.54
C LEU A 56 2.36 17.66 1.54
N ARG A 57 2.96 17.64 2.73
CA ARG A 57 2.75 18.64 3.77
C ARG A 57 3.28 20.00 3.35
N GLU A 58 4.51 20.06 2.85
CA GLU A 58 5.16 21.30 2.44
C GLU A 58 4.46 21.97 1.26
N ARG A 59 4.09 21.19 0.24
CA ARG A 59 3.56 21.73 -1.01
C ARG A 59 2.06 21.99 -0.98
N PHE A 60 1.32 21.20 -0.19
CA PHE A 60 -0.14 21.22 -0.22
C PHE A 60 -0.79 21.38 1.16
N GLY A 61 0.00 21.40 2.25
CA GLY A 61 -0.55 21.37 3.61
C GLY A 61 -1.29 20.07 3.94
N TRP A 62 -0.97 18.98 3.23
CA TRP A 62 -1.72 17.72 3.29
C TRP A 62 -1.02 16.67 4.16
N GLU A 63 -1.72 16.12 5.15
CA GLU A 63 -1.22 14.99 5.94
C GLU A 63 -1.68 13.64 5.40
N ALA A 64 -0.77 12.96 4.71
CA ALA A 64 -1.04 11.68 4.08
C ALA A 64 -0.93 10.50 5.07
N ARG A 65 -1.82 9.51 4.91
CA ARG A 65 -1.80 8.25 5.68
C ARG A 65 -1.90 7.08 4.70
N PHE A 66 -0.82 6.32 4.52
CA PHE A 66 -0.80 5.15 3.63
C PHE A 66 -1.04 3.82 4.36
N THR A 67 -1.42 3.88 5.64
CA THR A 67 -1.74 2.69 6.45
C THR A 67 -3.07 2.04 6.07
N HIS A 68 -3.98 2.78 5.42
CA HIS A 68 -5.31 2.28 5.05
C HIS A 68 -5.32 1.84 3.58
N ASP A 69 -4.96 2.77 2.70
CA ASP A 69 -4.91 2.53 1.26
C ASP A 69 -3.47 2.37 0.78
N PRO A 70 -3.20 1.39 -0.10
CA PRO A 70 -1.88 1.21 -0.67
C PRO A 70 -1.54 2.38 -1.60
N VAL A 71 -0.25 2.68 -1.72
CA VAL A 71 0.24 3.50 -2.83
C VAL A 71 0.28 2.62 -4.07
N VAL A 72 -0.58 2.92 -5.03
CA VAL A 72 -0.69 2.19 -6.30
C VAL A 72 0.26 2.79 -7.33
N GLY A 73 0.95 1.94 -8.08
CA GLY A 73 1.85 2.33 -9.16
C GLY A 73 2.29 1.13 -9.98
N LEU A 74 3.47 1.22 -10.62
CA LEU A 74 4.10 0.10 -11.33
C LEU A 74 5.36 -0.35 -10.60
N CYS A 75 5.58 -1.67 -10.49
CA CYS A 75 6.88 -2.18 -10.06
C CYS A 75 7.92 -1.99 -11.17
N ARG A 76 9.21 -2.02 -10.80
CA ARG A 76 10.33 -1.87 -11.75
C ARG A 76 10.19 -2.78 -12.97
N ASP A 77 9.93 -4.06 -12.75
CA ASP A 77 9.85 -5.04 -13.83
C ASP A 77 8.69 -4.74 -14.81
N CYS A 78 7.58 -4.16 -14.33
CA CYS A 78 6.47 -3.71 -15.18
C CYS A 78 6.72 -2.36 -15.85
N GLN A 79 7.51 -1.47 -15.23
CA GLN A 79 7.94 -0.21 -15.87
C GLN A 79 8.91 -0.45 -17.03
N GLU A 80 9.71 -1.50 -16.94
CA GLU A 80 10.71 -1.88 -17.96
C GLU A 80 10.11 -2.76 -19.08
N ALA A 81 8.92 -3.32 -18.88
CA ALA A 81 8.22 -4.17 -19.85
C ALA A 81 7.35 -3.37 -20.85
N ASP A 82 7.26 -2.05 -20.67
CA ASP A 82 6.61 -1.10 -21.58
C ASP A 82 7.55 -0.61 -22.69
#